data_AF-A0A1R2CBG2-F1
#
_entry.id   AF-A0A1R2CBG2-F1
#
_cell.length_a   1.000
_cell.length_b   1.000
_cell.length_c   1.000
_cell.angle_alpha   90.00
_cell.angle_beta   90.00
_cell.angle_gamma   90.00
#
_symmetry.space_group_name_H-M   'P 1'
#
loop_
_entity.id
_entity.type
_entity.pdbx_description
1 polymer ?
#
loop_
_entity_poly.entity_id
_entity_poly.type
_entity_poly.pdbx_seq_one_letter_code
_entity_poly.pdbx_strand_id
1 'polypeptide(L)'
;MGICFSNNFRKINDFTVLPSNNFHDIQKILINFIHSFHSIKRSCVIGYNVSIQKNFRQPAEILLKKRRYIKSCLKALRDYIKKLDYAIEFHISGNEKANIIHEIQIMITNFDFGIVVNDVRDIINPNTDPLYLKKVDEIIEKKDTSINMEEIHHEINVRILQTKDQLDERLCFRRKYNRSCNDFYSKAL
;
A
#
# COMPACT_ATOMS: atom_id res chain seq x y z
N MET A 1 -5.46 -22.99 9.64
CA MET A 1 -5.03 -23.51 8.31
C MET A 1 -4.45 -22.36 7.51
N GLY A 2 -3.19 -22.47 7.13
CA GLY A 2 -2.41 -21.38 6.55
C GLY A 2 -2.80 -21.07 5.11
N ILE A 3 -2.81 -19.78 4.77
CA ILE A 3 -2.95 -19.33 3.39
C ILE A 3 -1.58 -19.56 2.71
N CYS A 4 -1.48 -20.59 1.89
CA CYS A 4 -0.37 -20.79 0.97
C CYS A 4 -0.36 -19.66 -0.06
N PHE A 5 0.62 -18.75 0.04
CA PHE A 5 0.94 -17.84 -1.06
C PHE A 5 1.68 -18.65 -2.12
N SER A 6 0.99 -19.04 -3.19
CA SER A 6 1.61 -19.68 -4.35
C SER A 6 2.71 -18.76 -4.91
N ASN A 7 3.89 -19.33 -5.16
CA ASN A 7 5.12 -18.74 -5.71
C ASN A 7 5.00 -18.18 -7.15
N ASN A 8 3.83 -17.69 -7.56
CA ASN A 8 3.62 -17.09 -8.88
C ASN A 8 3.73 -15.56 -8.86
N PHE A 9 4.69 -15.01 -8.09
CA PHE A 9 5.14 -13.64 -8.31
C PHE A 9 6.00 -13.61 -9.56
N ARG A 10 5.38 -13.78 -10.74
CA ARG A 10 6.04 -13.44 -12.00
C ARG A 10 6.44 -11.98 -11.90
N LYS A 11 7.75 -11.76 -12.06
CA LYS A 11 8.42 -10.47 -12.14
C LYS A 11 7.52 -9.49 -12.89
N ILE A 12 7.06 -8.47 -12.17
CA ILE A 12 6.36 -7.31 -12.75
C ILE A 12 7.20 -6.69 -13.89
N ASN A 13 8.52 -6.89 -13.86
CA ASN A 13 9.48 -6.37 -14.84
C ASN A 13 9.34 -6.93 -16.26
N ASP A 14 8.64 -8.05 -16.48
CA ASP A 14 8.49 -8.65 -17.82
C ASP A 14 7.19 -8.25 -18.55
N PHE A 15 6.34 -7.40 -17.95
CA PHE A 15 5.02 -7.01 -18.50
C PHE A 15 5.05 -5.72 -19.35
N THR A 16 6.08 -5.52 -20.17
CA THR A 16 6.18 -4.33 -21.02
C THR A 16 5.24 -4.34 -22.23
N VAL A 17 4.62 -5.49 -22.56
CA VAL A 17 3.67 -5.61 -23.68
C VAL A 17 2.54 -6.55 -23.29
N LEU A 18 1.30 -6.13 -23.51
CA LEU A 18 0.11 -7.00 -23.51
C LEU A 18 0.20 -7.92 -24.74
N PRO A 19 0.47 -9.23 -24.60
CA PRO A 19 0.75 -10.07 -25.76
C PRO A 19 -0.52 -10.61 -26.43
N SER A 20 -1.70 -10.32 -25.88
CA SER A 20 -2.96 -10.94 -26.30
C SER A 20 -3.99 -9.92 -26.79
N ASN A 21 -4.62 -10.24 -27.92
CA ASN A 21 -5.79 -9.53 -28.46
C ASN A 21 -7.11 -10.14 -27.94
N ASN A 22 -7.06 -11.02 -26.95
CA ASN A 22 -8.22 -11.67 -26.36
C ASN A 22 -8.59 -11.03 -25.02
N PHE A 23 -9.80 -10.48 -24.92
CA PHE A 23 -10.29 -9.83 -23.70
C PHE A 23 -10.17 -10.69 -22.44
N HIS A 24 -10.39 -12.02 -22.52
CA HIS A 24 -10.26 -12.90 -21.35
C HIS A 24 -8.82 -12.99 -20.83
N ASP A 25 -7.83 -12.96 -21.72
CA ASP A 25 -6.42 -12.98 -21.31
C ASP A 25 -6.01 -11.64 -20.70
N ILE A 26 -6.46 -10.54 -21.32
CA ILE A 26 -6.25 -9.18 -20.81
C ILE A 26 -6.86 -9.06 -19.40
N GLN A 27 -8.08 -9.52 -19.22
CA GLN A 27 -8.78 -9.53 -17.93
C GLN A 27 -7.97 -10.28 -16.87
N LYS A 28 -7.47 -11.49 -17.17
CA LYS A 28 -6.59 -12.24 -16.26
C LYS A 28 -5.32 -11.46 -15.89
N ILE A 29 -4.69 -10.78 -16.86
CA ILE A 29 -3.51 -9.93 -16.61
C ILE A 29 -3.86 -8.78 -15.66
N LEU A 30 -4.97 -8.07 -15.91
CA LEU A 30 -5.41 -6.98 -15.03
C LEU A 30 -5.71 -7.46 -13.61
N ILE A 31 -6.35 -8.62 -13.46
CA ILE A 31 -6.61 -9.23 -12.15
C ILE A 31 -5.29 -9.52 -11.42
N ASN A 32 -4.28 -10.05 -12.11
CA ASN A 32 -2.96 -10.29 -11.52
C ASN A 32 -2.28 -8.99 -11.07
N PHE A 33 -2.39 -7.91 -11.87
CA PHE A 33 -1.92 -6.59 -11.43
C PHE A 33 -2.65 -6.11 -10.19
N ILE A 34 -3.98 -6.23 -10.13
CA ILE A 34 -4.76 -5.85 -8.95
C ILE A 34 -4.27 -6.58 -7.70
N HIS A 35 -4.08 -7.90 -7.77
CA HIS A 35 -3.58 -8.67 -6.64
C HIS A 35 -2.19 -8.21 -6.19
N SER A 36 -1.30 -7.95 -7.15
CA SER A 36 0.07 -7.51 -6.89
C SER A 36 0.10 -6.13 -6.21
N PHE A 37 -0.67 -5.19 -6.76
CA PHE A 37 -0.79 -3.82 -6.25
C PHE A 37 -1.43 -3.82 -4.86
N HIS A 38 -2.42 -4.68 -4.60
CA HIS A 38 -3.00 -4.86 -3.27
C HIS A 38 -1.98 -5.35 -2.24
N SER A 39 -1.13 -6.31 -2.61
CA SER A 39 -0.06 -6.81 -1.74
C SER A 39 0.93 -5.71 -1.36
N ILE A 40 1.38 -4.91 -2.33
CA ILE A 40 2.31 -3.80 -2.11
C ILE A 40 1.64 -2.71 -1.27
N LYS A 41 0.39 -2.36 -1.57
CA LYS A 41 -0.39 -1.40 -0.77
C LYS A 41 -0.48 -1.83 0.70
N ARG A 42 -0.73 -3.12 0.97
CA ARG A 42 -0.76 -3.66 2.34
C ARG A 42 0.62 -3.55 2.99
N SER A 43 1.68 -3.86 2.25
CA SER A 43 3.06 -3.71 2.73
C SER A 43 3.36 -2.26 3.09
N CYS A 44 2.95 -1.29 2.26
CA CYS A 44 3.12 0.15 2.55
C CYS A 44 2.40 0.57 3.84
N VAL A 45 1.20 0.04 4.11
CA VAL A 45 0.49 0.30 5.38
C VAL A 45 1.28 -0.23 6.58
N ILE A 46 1.81 -1.45 6.48
CA ILE A 46 2.62 -2.05 7.55
C ILE A 46 3.89 -1.23 7.77
N GLY A 47 4.62 -0.91 6.70
CA GLY A 47 5.84 -0.10 6.77
C GLY A 47 5.58 1.29 7.33
N TYR A 48 4.49 1.95 6.91
CA TYR A 48 4.08 3.25 7.44
C TYR A 48 3.88 3.20 8.95
N ASN A 49 3.14 2.21 9.46
CA ASN A 49 2.90 2.06 10.89
C ASN A 49 4.22 1.83 11.65
N VAL A 50 5.14 1.04 11.10
CA VAL A 50 6.48 0.84 11.69
C VAL A 50 7.28 2.14 11.71
N SER A 51 7.25 2.93 10.63
CA SER A 51 7.91 4.23 10.55
C SER A 51 7.35 5.21 11.57
N ILE A 52 6.03 5.25 11.76
CA ILE A 52 5.39 6.08 12.79
C ILE A 52 5.85 5.66 14.20
N GLN A 53 5.84 4.36 14.51
CA GLN A 53 6.28 3.84 15.81
C GLN A 53 7.75 4.15 16.11
N LYS A 54 8.62 4.10 15.09
CA LYS A 54 10.04 4.41 15.20
C LYS A 54 10.36 5.89 15.02
N ASN A 55 9.35 6.74 14.82
CA ASN A 55 9.49 8.18 14.55
C ASN A 55 10.37 8.50 13.31
N PHE A 56 10.31 7.65 12.28
CA PHE A 56 10.99 7.83 11.00
C PHE A 56 10.10 8.60 10.02
N ARG A 57 10.23 9.93 10.01
CA ARG A 57 9.36 10.82 9.22
C ARG A 57 9.48 10.63 7.71
N GLN A 58 10.70 10.69 7.17
CA GLN A 58 10.92 10.60 5.72
C GLN A 58 10.47 9.23 5.15
N PRO A 59 10.80 8.07 5.77
CA PRO A 59 10.22 6.79 5.35
C PRO A 59 8.69 6.73 5.44
N ALA A 60 8.08 7.33 6.47
CA ALA A 60 6.61 7.37 6.59
C ALA A 60 5.97 8.16 5.44
N GLU A 61 6.57 9.29 5.08
CA GLU A 61 6.14 10.13 3.97
C GLU A 61 6.17 9.39 2.63
N ILE A 62 7.34 8.82 2.27
CA ILE A 62 7.52 8.06 1.03
C ILE A 62 6.50 6.92 0.93
N LEU A 63 6.31 6.16 2.02
CA LEU A 63 5.35 5.05 2.04
C LEU A 63 3.89 5.51 1.91
N LEU A 64 3.55 6.69 2.46
CA LEU A 64 2.21 7.24 2.33
C LEU A 64 1.96 7.74 0.90
N LYS A 65 2.91 8.47 0.30
CA LYS A 65 2.86 8.89 -1.11
C LYS A 65 2.71 7.68 -2.03
N LYS A 66 3.57 6.67 -1.87
CA LYS A 66 3.52 5.39 -2.61
C LYS A 66 2.18 4.67 -2.45
N ARG A 67 1.63 4.62 -1.24
CA ARG A 67 0.30 4.03 -0.98
C ARG A 67 -0.83 4.78 -1.71
N ARG A 68 -0.78 6.11 -1.74
CA ARG A 68 -1.78 6.95 -2.44
C ARG A 68 -1.72 6.69 -3.95
N TYR A 69 -0.52 6.70 -4.54
CA TYR A 69 -0.30 6.35 -5.95
C TYR A 69 -0.88 4.97 -6.31
N ILE A 70 -0.51 3.92 -5.54
CA ILE A 70 -1.00 2.55 -5.78
C ILE A 70 -2.53 2.48 -5.66
N LYS A 71 -3.15 3.25 -4.74
CA LYS A 71 -4.61 3.31 -4.61
C LYS A 71 -5.25 3.88 -5.87
N SER A 72 -4.67 4.91 -6.47
CA SER A 72 -5.13 5.50 -7.73
C SER A 72 -5.01 4.51 -8.89
N CYS A 73 -3.87 3.82 -9.03
CA CYS A 73 -3.72 2.77 -10.04
C CYS A 73 -4.73 1.63 -9.89
N LEU A 74 -4.98 1.18 -8.64
CA LEU A 74 -5.98 0.15 -8.35
C LEU A 74 -7.39 0.57 -8.76
N LYS A 75 -7.74 1.86 -8.62
CA LYS A 75 -9.03 2.39 -9.07
C LYS A 75 -9.14 2.28 -10.59
N ALA A 76 -8.13 2.77 -11.31
CA ALA A 76 -8.09 2.69 -12.77
C ALA A 76 -8.19 1.23 -13.26
N LEU A 77 -7.41 0.30 -12.70
CA LEU A 77 -7.47 -1.12 -13.03
C LEU A 77 -8.88 -1.71 -12.90
N ARG A 78 -9.60 -1.37 -11.82
CA ARG A 78 -10.97 -1.86 -11.59
C ARG A 78 -11.96 -1.30 -12.60
N ASP A 79 -11.81 -0.03 -12.96
CA ASP A 79 -12.69 0.61 -13.95
C ASP A 79 -12.47 -0.03 -15.34
N TYR A 80 -11.23 -0.37 -15.70
CA TYR A 80 -10.93 -1.09 -16.94
C TYR A 80 -11.38 -2.55 -16.94
N ILE A 81 -11.34 -3.25 -15.79
CA ILE A 81 -11.93 -4.60 -15.70
C ILE A 81 -13.42 -4.53 -15.97
N LYS A 82 -14.16 -3.59 -15.36
CA LYS A 82 -15.60 -3.44 -15.64
C LYS A 82 -15.87 -3.15 -17.13
N LYS A 83 -15.02 -2.32 -17.76
CA LYS A 83 -15.11 -2.03 -19.20
C LYS A 83 -14.85 -3.29 -20.04
N LEU A 84 -13.91 -4.15 -19.64
CA LEU A 84 -13.68 -5.44 -20.29
C LEU A 84 -14.83 -6.42 -20.08
N ASP A 85 -15.37 -6.52 -18.86
CA ASP A 85 -16.48 -7.41 -18.52
C ASP A 85 -17.69 -7.08 -19.40
N TYR A 86 -18.00 -5.78 -19.54
CA TYR A 86 -18.99 -5.28 -20.48
C TYR A 86 -18.66 -5.67 -21.92
N ALA A 87 -17.42 -5.43 -22.38
CA ALA A 87 -17.04 -5.75 -23.76
C ALA A 87 -17.14 -7.26 -24.09
N ILE A 88 -16.87 -8.12 -23.11
CA ILE A 88 -17.02 -9.58 -23.21
C ILE A 88 -18.50 -9.97 -23.28
N GLU A 89 -19.31 -9.46 -22.35
CA GLU A 89 -20.75 -9.76 -22.25
C GLU A 89 -21.52 -9.36 -23.51
N PHE A 90 -21.18 -8.21 -24.10
CA PHE A 90 -21.82 -7.70 -25.30
C PHE A 90 -21.12 -8.12 -26.60
N HIS A 91 -20.15 -9.04 -26.54
CA HIS A 91 -19.41 -9.56 -27.69
C HIS A 91 -18.83 -8.47 -28.63
N ILE A 92 -18.29 -7.39 -28.05
CA ILE A 92 -17.70 -6.27 -28.80
C ILE A 92 -16.57 -6.79 -29.72
N SER A 93 -16.58 -6.36 -30.98
CA SER A 93 -15.65 -6.82 -32.01
C SER A 93 -15.17 -5.67 -32.91
N GLY A 94 -14.26 -5.97 -33.85
CA GLY A 94 -13.77 -4.99 -34.82
C GLY A 94 -12.98 -3.83 -34.19
N ASN A 95 -13.21 -2.62 -34.70
CA ASN A 95 -12.47 -1.42 -34.31
C ASN A 95 -12.70 -1.02 -32.84
N GLU A 96 -13.90 -1.22 -32.31
CA GLU A 96 -14.20 -0.93 -30.90
C GLU A 96 -13.37 -1.81 -29.97
N LYS A 97 -13.23 -3.09 -30.30
CA LYS A 97 -12.35 -4.00 -29.57
C LYS A 97 -10.89 -3.54 -29.61
N ALA A 98 -10.38 -3.15 -30.77
CA ALA A 98 -9.02 -2.64 -30.89
C ALA A 98 -8.81 -1.38 -30.04
N ASN A 99 -9.77 -0.46 -30.03
CA ASN A 99 -9.72 0.76 -29.22
C ASN A 99 -9.67 0.46 -27.71
N ILE A 100 -10.51 -0.45 -27.21
CA ILE A 100 -10.50 -0.85 -25.79
C ILE A 100 -9.15 -1.45 -25.40
N ILE A 101 -8.60 -2.32 -26.24
CA ILE A 101 -7.28 -2.93 -26.00
C ILE A 101 -6.20 -1.84 -25.96
N HIS A 102 -6.25 -0.89 -26.89
CA HIS A 102 -5.30 0.21 -26.97
C HIS A 102 -5.35 1.12 -25.73
N GLU A 103 -6.55 1.48 -25.26
CA GLU A 103 -6.71 2.27 -24.03
C GLU A 103 -6.12 1.56 -22.81
N ILE A 104 -6.34 0.25 -22.68
CA ILE A 104 -5.79 -0.56 -21.59
C ILE A 104 -4.27 -0.61 -21.67
N GLN A 105 -3.71 -0.75 -22.88
CA GLN A 105 -2.27 -0.69 -23.11
C GLN A 105 -1.70 0.65 -22.68
N ILE A 106 -2.30 1.77 -23.10
CA ILE A 106 -1.89 3.12 -22.68
C ILE A 106 -1.90 3.24 -21.15
N MET A 107 -2.98 2.78 -20.50
CA MET A 107 -3.08 2.82 -19.05
C MET A 107 -1.96 2.03 -18.36
N ILE A 108 -1.65 0.82 -18.85
CA ILE A 108 -0.56 0.02 -18.30
C ILE A 108 0.80 0.70 -18.52
N THR A 109 1.04 1.27 -19.70
CA THR A 109 2.29 2.01 -19.98
C THR A 109 2.44 3.27 -19.12
N ASN A 110 1.33 3.84 -18.66
CA ASN A 110 1.36 4.99 -17.76
C ASN A 110 1.71 4.61 -16.31
N PHE A 111 1.64 3.32 -15.95
CA PHE A 111 2.09 2.86 -14.64
C PHE A 111 3.60 2.93 -14.53
N ASP A 112 4.05 3.54 -13.43
CA ASP A 112 5.46 3.55 -13.08
C ASP A 112 5.76 2.32 -12.24
N PHE A 113 6.19 1.25 -12.91
CA PHE A 113 6.52 0.00 -12.25
C PHE A 113 7.70 0.14 -11.28
N GLY A 114 8.51 1.20 -11.37
CA GLY A 114 9.52 1.54 -10.38
C GLY A 114 8.90 1.89 -9.02
N ILE A 115 7.76 2.57 -9.01
CA ILE A 115 6.98 2.83 -7.79
C ILE A 115 6.30 1.56 -7.30
N VAL A 116 5.91 0.64 -8.19
CA VAL A 116 5.16 -0.58 -7.84
C VAL A 116 6.07 -1.79 -7.56
N VAL A 117 7.29 -1.54 -7.08
CA VAL A 117 8.16 -2.57 -6.50
C VAL A 117 7.88 -2.74 -5.01
N ASN A 118 8.03 -3.95 -4.48
CA ASN A 118 7.96 -4.22 -3.05
C ASN A 118 9.32 -3.98 -2.35
N ASP A 119 9.64 -2.71 -2.15
CA ASP A 119 10.86 -2.20 -1.52
C ASP A 119 10.61 -1.65 -0.09
N VAL A 120 9.44 -1.94 0.48
CA VAL A 120 9.01 -1.36 1.76
C VAL A 120 10.03 -1.64 2.87
N ARG A 121 10.65 -2.83 2.85
CA ARG A 121 11.68 -3.21 3.82
C ARG A 121 12.93 -2.34 3.71
N ASP A 122 13.31 -1.99 2.48
CA ASP A 122 14.46 -1.13 2.23
C ASP A 122 14.12 0.30 2.63
N ILE A 123 12.91 0.79 2.35
CA ILE A 123 12.49 2.14 2.75
C ILE A 123 12.52 2.34 4.28
N ILE A 124 12.11 1.33 5.06
CA ILE A 124 12.09 1.43 6.54
C ILE A 124 13.42 1.09 7.21
N ASN A 125 14.40 0.57 6.46
CA ASN A 125 15.69 0.17 7.01
C ASN A 125 16.55 1.42 7.27
N PRO A 126 17.01 1.66 8.51
CA PRO A 126 17.82 2.83 8.83
C PRO A 126 19.18 2.87 8.11
N ASN A 127 19.65 1.72 7.61
CA ASN A 127 20.92 1.62 6.89
C ASN A 127 20.77 1.82 5.37
N THR A 128 19.57 2.10 4.88
CA THR A 128 19.34 2.31 3.46
C THR A 128 19.95 3.63 3.01
N ASP A 129 20.57 3.60 1.82
CA ASP A 129 21.19 4.76 1.20
C ASP A 129 20.18 5.93 1.10
N PRO A 130 20.48 7.11 1.70
CA PRO A 130 19.64 8.30 1.55
C PRO A 130 19.38 8.70 0.09
N LEU A 131 20.31 8.41 -0.82
CA LEU A 131 20.12 8.67 -2.26
C LEU A 131 19.03 7.79 -2.86
N TYR A 132 18.88 6.55 -2.37
CA TYR A 132 17.81 5.67 -2.79
C TYR A 132 16.45 6.23 -2.37
N LEU A 133 16.32 6.69 -1.13
CA LEU A 133 15.07 7.30 -0.63
C LEU A 133 14.69 8.54 -1.43
N LYS A 134 15.66 9.41 -1.75
CA LYS A 134 15.43 10.59 -2.61
C LYS A 134 14.94 10.19 -4.00
N LYS A 135 15.57 9.20 -4.64
CA LYS A 135 15.15 8.72 -5.96
C LYS A 135 13.71 8.20 -5.96
N VAL A 136 13.33 7.41 -4.94
CA VAL A 136 11.95 6.92 -4.83
C VAL A 136 10.97 8.08 -4.69
N ASP A 137 11.30 9.07 -3.86
CA ASP A 137 10.44 10.23 -3.63
C ASP A 137 10.27 11.08 -4.90
N GLU A 138 11.36 11.37 -5.61
CA GLU A 138 11.35 12.11 -6.88
C GLU A 138 10.50 11.42 -7.96
N ILE A 139 10.56 10.08 -8.04
CA ILE A 139 9.74 9.31 -8.99
C ILE A 139 8.26 9.46 -8.65
N ILE A 140 7.90 9.41 -7.37
CA ILE A 140 6.51 9.55 -6.92
C ILE A 140 5.99 10.97 -7.18
N GLU A 141 6.78 12.00 -6.87
CA GLU A 141 6.40 13.40 -7.10
C GLU A 141 6.15 13.73 -8.56
N LYS A 142 6.93 13.14 -9.48
CA LYS A 142 6.71 13.29 -10.93
C LYS A 142 5.39 12.67 -11.41
N LYS A 143 4.85 11.70 -10.68
CA LYS A 143 3.68 10.90 -11.10
C LYS A 143 2.40 11.25 -10.38
N ASP A 144 2.46 11.83 -9.19
CA ASP A 144 1.30 12.18 -8.39
C ASP A 144 1.37 13.64 -7.89
N THR A 145 1.12 14.58 -8.80
CA THR A 145 1.06 16.02 -8.51
C THR A 145 -0.14 16.43 -7.65
N SER A 146 -1.07 15.50 -7.41
CA SER A 146 -2.29 15.76 -6.62
C SER A 146 -2.07 15.67 -5.10
N ILE A 147 -0.86 15.30 -4.68
CA ILE A 147 -0.53 15.10 -3.27
C ILE A 147 -0.35 16.46 -2.57
N ASN A 148 -1.25 16.78 -1.66
CA ASN A 148 -1.05 17.89 -0.73
C ASN A 148 -0.03 17.50 0.36
N MET A 149 1.16 18.09 0.28
CA MET A 149 2.27 17.83 1.20
C MET A 149 1.98 18.27 2.63
N GLU A 150 1.25 19.36 2.81
CA GLU A 150 0.87 19.85 4.14
C GLU A 150 -0.05 18.86 4.85
N GLU A 151 -0.99 18.27 4.12
CA GLU A 151 -1.88 17.23 4.63
C GLU A 151 -1.09 15.98 5.06
N ILE A 152 -0.12 15.55 4.26
CA ILE A 152 0.75 14.40 4.60
C ILE A 152 1.56 14.67 5.86
N HIS A 153 2.21 15.83 5.94
CA HIS A 153 3.00 16.21 7.11
C HIS A 153 2.14 16.30 8.37
N HIS A 154 0.94 16.87 8.24
CA HIS A 154 -0.02 16.95 9.33
C HIS A 154 -0.46 15.55 9.80
N GLU A 155 -0.84 14.67 8.87
CA GLU A 155 -1.25 13.28 9.17
C GLU A 155 -0.15 12.52 9.93
N ILE A 156 1.10 12.63 9.47
CA ILE A 156 2.26 11.99 10.10
C ILE A 156 2.52 12.55 11.50
N ASN A 157 2.51 13.87 11.66
CA ASN A 157 2.78 14.50 12.94
C ASN A 157 1.72 14.13 13.99
N VAL A 158 0.43 14.16 13.62
CA VAL A 158 -0.68 13.75 14.49
C VAL A 158 -0.52 12.28 14.90
N ARG A 159 -0.20 11.39 13.96
CA ARG A 159 -0.01 9.96 14.23
C ARG A 159 1.18 9.66 15.15
N ILE A 160 2.29 10.39 15.00
CA ILE A 160 3.45 10.27 15.89
C ILE A 160 3.09 10.69 17.31
N LEU A 161 2.40 11.83 17.47
CA LEU A 161 1.96 12.33 18.78
C LEU A 161 1.04 11.32 19.47
N GLN A 162 0.01 10.84 18.78
CA GLN A 162 -0.91 9.81 19.30
C GLN A 162 -0.19 8.53 19.72
N THR A 163 0.86 8.12 19.00
CA THR A 163 1.62 6.91 19.34
C THR A 163 2.48 7.12 20.60
N LYS A 164 3.01 8.33 20.81
CA LYS A 164 3.72 8.69 22.04
C LYS A 164 2.78 8.71 23.24
N ASP A 165 1.63 9.36 23.11
CA ASP A 165 0.63 9.44 24.18
C ASP A 165 0.16 8.04 24.61
N GLN A 166 -0.06 7.12 23.67
CA GLN A 166 -0.41 5.72 23.95
C GLN A 166 0.72 4.92 24.62
N LEU A 167 1.99 5.22 24.32
CA LEU A 167 3.12 4.59 24.99
C LEU A 167 3.24 5.10 26.42
N ASP A 168 3.04 6.40 26.64
CA ASP A 168 3.09 7.02 27.95
C ASP A 168 1.92 6.56 28.85
N GLU A 169 0.71 6.41 28.31
CA GLU A 169 -0.42 5.80 29.03
C GLU A 169 -0.17 4.32 29.40
N ARG A 170 0.49 3.54 28.52
CA ARG A 170 0.85 2.15 28.81
C ARG A 170 1.96 2.03 29.84
N LEU A 171 2.90 2.98 29.88
CA LEU A 171 3.94 3.06 30.92
C LEU A 171 3.35 3.52 32.26
N CYS A 172 2.25 4.28 32.25
CA CYS A 172 1.57 4.80 33.44
C CYS A 172 0.57 3.81 34.11
N PHE A 173 0.39 2.59 33.61
CA PHE A 173 -0.46 1.58 34.27
C PHE A 173 0.28 0.28 34.59
N ARG A 174 1.04 0.31 35.69
CA ARG A 174 1.08 -0.84 36.61
C ARG A 174 0.62 -0.38 37.99
N ARG A 175 -0.70 -0.23 38.16
CA ARG A 175 -1.31 -0.20 39.50
C ARG A 175 -0.97 -1.53 40.18
N LYS A 176 0.07 -1.55 41.01
CA LYS A 176 0.27 -2.61 42.00
C LYS A 176 -0.89 -2.49 42.98
N TYR A 177 -1.86 -3.38 42.88
CA TYR A 177 -2.79 -3.60 43.99
C TYR A 177 -1.96 -4.15 45.16
N ASN A 178 -1.71 -3.31 46.16
CA ASN A 178 -1.21 -3.76 47.45
C ASN A 178 -2.32 -4.60 48.08
N ARG A 179 -2.22 -5.93 47.97
CA ARG A 179 -2.98 -6.84 48.83
C ARG A 179 -2.29 -6.87 50.19
N SER A 180 -2.53 -5.85 51.00
CA SER A 180 -2.24 -5.89 52.43
C SER A 180 -3.22 -4.97 53.15
N CYS A 181 -3.77 -5.47 54.26
CA CYS A 181 -4.84 -4.91 55.10
C CYS A 181 -6.26 -5.31 54.70
N ASN A 182 -6.55 -6.61 54.83
CA ASN A 182 -7.88 -7.10 55.17
C ASN A 182 -7.83 -7.78 56.55
N ASP A 183 -7.25 -7.09 57.54
CA ASP A 183 -7.20 -7.50 58.96
C ASP A 183 -7.80 -6.40 59.85
N PHE A 184 -9.09 -6.10 59.68
CA PHE A 184 -9.81 -5.27 60.66
C PHE A 184 -11.20 -5.78 61.05
N TYR A 185 -11.63 -6.94 60.54
CA TYR A 185 -12.87 -7.59 60.98
C TYR A 185 -12.71 -9.10 61.04
N SER A 186 -11.90 -9.59 61.98
CA SER A 186 -12.01 -10.96 62.48
C SER A 186 -11.46 -11.06 63.90
N LYS A 187 -12.29 -10.62 64.87
CA LYS A 187 -12.37 -11.11 66.26
C LYS A 187 -13.45 -10.32 67.02
N ALA A 188 -14.69 -10.55 66.60
CA ALA A 188 -15.84 -10.47 67.49
C ALA A 188 -16.51 -11.84 67.38
N LEU A 189 -16.00 -12.79 68.16
CA LEU A 189 -16.61 -14.04 68.63
C LEU A 189 -15.59 -14.72 69.55
#